data_AF-A0A8T5NRI7-F1
#
_entry.id   AF-A0A8T5NRI7-F1
#
_cell.length_a   1.000
_cell.length_b   1.000
_cell.length_c   1.000
_cell.angle_alpha   90.00
_cell.angle_beta   90.00
_cell.angle_gamma   90.00
#
_symmetry.space_group_name_H-M   'P 1'
#
loop_
_entity.id
_entity.type
_entity.pdbx_description
1 polymer ?
#
loop_
_entity_poly.entity_id
_entity_poly.type
_entity_poly.pdbx_seq_one_letter_code
_entity_poly.pdbx_strand_id
1 'polypeptide(L)'
;MMTGGYRPFSSRIYCRKALALLLFSILSFAVFISLAAQGSEAAYVYAPMKDVSAQKNLDIVVSYESLHIISGNSMTFFATVTEHGYPVNGSYVNFSSDAPDICIFDYENNGYTDCDGKLIVQMTVYSEKGMIFNISANAYFEDFMPGYYEIKQITVEPPADMIYNDRISYISITGLIALLAIGSTEAGRYAFMKSLILPLYSRLKKDDLLDHFVRGQIYGYIMSHPGEHYNHIKMKLDVTNGTLSHHLRALEFQGFIKSQRDGTYKRFYPTDMKIPRTKGIQLSDLQLGILDTIRQSPGISQKEIATREGISQQSVSYNLSLLVRMGILDSTKEGIRKRYFMSSEA
;
A
#
# COMPACT_ATOMS: atom_id res chain seq x y z
N MET A 1 -27.24 61.45 20.12
CA MET A 1 -28.06 61.49 21.35
C MET A 1 -29.35 60.76 21.04
N MET A 2 -29.65 59.70 21.81
CA MET A 2 -30.99 59.16 22.14
C MET A 2 -31.85 58.62 20.97
N THR A 3 -32.44 57.43 20.99
CA THR A 3 -32.62 56.29 21.92
C THR A 3 -33.28 55.22 21.04
N GLY A 4 -32.86 53.95 20.99
CA GLY A 4 -33.09 53.00 22.07
C GLY A 4 -34.58 52.66 22.18
N GLY A 5 -35.10 51.77 21.33
CA GLY A 5 -36.51 51.40 21.29
C GLY A 5 -36.72 49.90 21.02
N TYR A 6 -36.41 49.10 22.04
CA TYR A 6 -36.78 47.69 22.16
C TYR A 6 -38.30 47.52 21.99
N ARG A 7 -38.73 46.62 21.10
CA ARG A 7 -40.13 46.12 21.07
C ARG A 7 -40.17 44.67 21.59
N PRO A 8 -41.16 44.31 22.42
CA PRO A 8 -41.16 43.08 23.19
C PRO A 8 -41.54 41.85 22.36
N PHE A 9 -40.89 40.75 22.73
CA PHE A 9 -41.08 39.38 22.27
C PHE A 9 -42.47 38.87 22.69
N SER A 10 -43.44 38.79 21.76
CA SER A 10 -44.75 38.22 22.05
C SER A 10 -44.73 36.70 21.86
N SER A 11 -44.68 35.99 22.97
CA SER A 11 -44.79 34.54 23.12
C SER A 11 -46.21 34.04 22.75
N ARG A 12 -46.51 33.88 21.45
CA ARG A 12 -47.78 33.26 20.98
C ARG A 12 -47.63 32.41 19.71
N ILE A 13 -46.50 31.72 19.53
CA ILE A 13 -46.30 30.79 18.39
C ILE A 13 -45.87 29.37 18.85
N TYR A 14 -45.77 29.13 20.16
CA TYR A 14 -45.45 27.81 20.74
C TYR A 14 -46.68 27.01 21.22
N CYS A 15 -47.85 27.19 20.58
CA CYS A 15 -49.08 26.48 20.97
C CYS A 15 -49.90 25.96 19.77
N ARG A 16 -49.21 25.47 18.73
CA ARG A 16 -49.83 24.69 17.64
C ARG A 16 -49.04 23.47 17.17
N LYS A 17 -47.82 23.23 17.70
CA LYS A 17 -47.01 22.04 17.37
C LYS A 17 -47.05 20.92 18.41
N ALA A 18 -47.69 21.13 19.57
CA ALA A 18 -47.90 20.09 20.58
C ALA A 18 -49.25 19.34 20.45
N LEU A 19 -50.13 19.77 19.55
CA LEU A 19 -51.46 19.17 19.33
C LEU A 19 -51.50 18.17 18.15
N ALA A 20 -50.44 18.10 17.35
CA ALA A 20 -50.34 17.20 16.19
C ALA A 20 -49.68 15.83 16.52
N LEU A 21 -49.20 15.63 17.75
CA LEU A 21 -48.54 14.40 18.19
C LEU A 21 -49.41 13.52 19.11
N LEU A 22 -50.68 13.89 19.34
CA LEU A 22 -51.64 13.11 20.15
C LEU A 22 -52.78 12.48 19.31
N LEU A 23 -52.75 12.58 17.98
CA LEU A 23 -53.76 12.00 17.09
C LEU A 23 -53.27 10.79 16.25
N PHE A 24 -52.05 10.30 16.49
CA PHE A 24 -51.54 9.07 15.84
C PHE A 24 -51.53 7.83 16.76
N SER A 25 -52.03 7.93 18.00
CA SER A 25 -52.12 6.81 18.94
C SER A 25 -53.52 6.18 19.05
N ILE A 26 -54.47 6.57 18.18
CA ILE A 26 -55.86 6.05 18.20
C ILE A 26 -56.15 5.13 16.99
N LEU A 27 -55.23 5.01 16.02
CA LEU A 27 -55.37 4.12 14.87
C LEU A 27 -54.58 2.81 15.01
N SER A 28 -54.45 2.30 16.25
CA SER A 28 -53.70 1.06 16.54
C SER A 28 -54.48 0.06 17.41
N PHE A 29 -55.80 0.21 17.58
CA PHE A 29 -56.57 -0.63 18.52
C PHE A 29 -57.94 -1.12 18.01
N ALA A 30 -58.12 -1.26 16.69
CA ALA A 30 -59.40 -1.70 16.12
C ALA A 30 -59.29 -2.87 15.13
N VAL A 31 -58.29 -3.74 15.28
CA VAL A 31 -58.13 -4.95 14.44
C VAL A 31 -58.11 -6.25 15.25
N PHE A 32 -58.22 -6.18 16.58
CA PHE A 32 -58.22 -7.38 17.40
C PHE A 32 -59.48 -7.47 18.27
N ILE A 33 -60.27 -8.47 17.92
CA ILE A 33 -61.07 -9.36 18.79
C ILE A 33 -62.59 -9.29 18.52
N SER A 34 -63.04 -10.44 17.99
CA SER A 34 -64.32 -11.11 18.27
C SER A 34 -65.56 -10.65 17.50
N LEU A 35 -66.44 -11.53 17.02
CA LEU A 35 -66.58 -12.99 17.14
C LEU A 35 -67.69 -13.46 16.19
N ALA A 36 -67.67 -14.75 15.87
CA ALA A 36 -68.81 -15.63 15.57
C ALA A 36 -69.48 -15.45 14.19
N ALA A 37 -69.21 -16.37 13.25
CA ALA A 37 -69.97 -17.63 13.01
C ALA A 37 -71.09 -17.35 11.98
N GLN A 38 -71.28 -18.05 10.87
CA GLN A 38 -71.27 -19.48 10.49
C GLN A 38 -71.37 -19.51 8.93
N GLY A 39 -71.03 -20.54 8.16
CA GLY A 39 -70.69 -21.96 8.38
C GLY A 39 -69.97 -22.54 7.13
N SER A 40 -69.18 -23.61 7.29
CA SER A 40 -69.44 -25.03 6.89
C SER A 40 -69.48 -25.24 5.36
N GLU A 41 -68.75 -26.12 4.68
CA GLU A 41 -68.10 -27.44 4.91
C GLU A 41 -66.99 -27.58 3.83
N ALA A 42 -65.90 -28.33 3.97
CA ALA A 42 -65.89 -29.78 4.06
C ALA A 42 -64.60 -30.30 4.70
N ALA A 43 -64.76 -31.36 5.49
CA ALA A 43 -63.71 -32.15 6.10
C ALA A 43 -62.97 -32.96 5.04
N TYR A 44 -61.64 -32.83 5.00
CA TYR A 44 -60.77 -33.90 4.56
C TYR A 44 -60.12 -34.53 5.78
N VAL A 45 -60.38 -35.83 5.93
CA VAL A 45 -59.83 -36.70 6.96
C VAL A 45 -58.31 -36.73 6.82
N TYR A 46 -57.58 -36.23 7.82
CA TYR A 46 -56.17 -36.58 7.97
C TYR A 46 -56.09 -38.07 8.31
N ALA A 47 -55.54 -38.87 7.40
CA ALA A 47 -55.00 -40.17 7.77
C ALA A 47 -53.88 -39.95 8.81
N PRO A 48 -53.72 -40.84 9.80
CA PRO A 48 -52.61 -40.73 10.75
C PRO A 48 -51.29 -40.70 9.97
N MET A 49 -50.43 -39.74 10.34
CA MET A 49 -49.07 -39.56 9.86
C MET A 49 -48.41 -40.90 9.52
N LYS A 50 -48.13 -41.11 8.23
CA LYS A 50 -47.05 -42.02 7.84
C LYS A 50 -45.76 -41.32 8.27
N ASP A 51 -45.00 -42.01 9.10
CA ASP A 51 -43.66 -41.66 9.57
C ASP A 51 -42.88 -40.80 8.53
N VAL A 52 -42.74 -39.50 8.78
CA VAL A 52 -42.00 -38.56 7.92
C VAL A 52 -40.48 -38.68 8.14
N SER A 53 -40.06 -39.58 9.03
CA SER A 53 -38.65 -39.80 9.40
C SER A 53 -37.82 -40.57 8.35
N ALA A 54 -38.39 -40.91 7.19
CA ALA A 54 -37.73 -41.71 6.15
C ALA A 54 -37.82 -41.13 4.73
N GLN A 55 -38.14 -39.84 4.57
CA GLN A 55 -38.19 -39.20 3.25
C GLN A 55 -36.83 -38.56 2.94
N LYS A 56 -36.12 -39.15 1.98
CA LYS A 56 -34.85 -38.65 1.44
C LYS A 56 -35.09 -37.29 0.77
N ASN A 57 -34.73 -36.20 1.44
CA ASN A 57 -34.89 -34.83 0.96
C ASN A 57 -33.52 -34.20 0.71
N LEU A 58 -33.41 -33.45 -0.39
CA LEU A 58 -32.23 -32.64 -0.66
C LEU A 58 -32.42 -31.23 -0.11
N ASP A 59 -31.43 -30.76 0.63
CA ASP A 59 -31.28 -29.35 0.99
C ASP A 59 -30.36 -28.68 -0.03
N ILE A 60 -30.79 -27.56 -0.59
CA ILE A 60 -29.97 -26.73 -1.49
C ILE A 60 -29.82 -25.33 -0.89
N VAL A 61 -28.59 -24.83 -0.89
CA VAL A 61 -28.26 -23.45 -0.51
C VAL A 61 -27.51 -22.80 -1.66
N VAL A 62 -27.98 -21.63 -2.10
CA VAL A 62 -27.31 -20.86 -3.16
C VAL A 62 -26.72 -19.59 -2.57
N SER A 63 -25.41 -19.43 -2.75
CA SER A 63 -24.67 -18.22 -2.38
C SER A 63 -24.35 -17.37 -3.61
N TYR A 64 -24.39 -16.05 -3.47
CA TYR A 64 -24.13 -15.08 -4.54
C TYR A 64 -23.51 -13.81 -3.97
N GLU A 65 -22.79 -13.06 -4.80
CA GLU A 65 -22.07 -11.85 -4.37
C GLU A 65 -22.96 -10.60 -4.33
N SER A 66 -23.92 -10.51 -5.26
CA SER A 66 -24.77 -9.34 -5.46
C SER A 66 -26.13 -9.76 -6.02
N LEU A 67 -27.16 -8.95 -5.80
CA LEU A 67 -28.45 -9.05 -6.50
C LEU A 67 -28.60 -8.00 -7.61
N HIS A 68 -27.54 -7.24 -7.87
CA HIS A 68 -27.46 -6.21 -8.90
C HIS A 68 -26.51 -6.63 -10.01
N ILE A 69 -26.96 -6.55 -11.26
CA ILE A 69 -26.17 -6.88 -12.45
C ILE A 69 -26.36 -5.81 -13.52
N ILE A 70 -25.29 -5.43 -14.22
CA ILE A 70 -25.38 -4.56 -15.40
C ILE A 70 -25.67 -5.47 -16.59
N SER A 71 -26.63 -5.09 -17.43
CA SER A 71 -26.95 -5.81 -18.66
C SER A 71 -25.68 -6.06 -19.50
N GLY A 72 -25.44 -7.32 -19.85
CA GLY A 72 -24.27 -7.78 -20.58
C GLY A 72 -23.14 -8.33 -19.70
N ASN A 73 -23.22 -8.16 -18.37
CA ASN A 73 -22.29 -8.77 -17.44
C ASN A 73 -22.81 -10.13 -16.94
N SER A 74 -21.90 -10.91 -16.36
CA SER A 74 -22.18 -12.21 -15.75
C SER A 74 -22.10 -12.14 -14.22
N MET A 75 -22.95 -12.91 -13.55
CA MET A 75 -22.99 -13.10 -12.10
C MET A 75 -22.80 -14.58 -11.79
N THR A 76 -22.05 -14.88 -10.73
CA THR A 76 -21.78 -16.27 -10.33
C THR A 76 -22.63 -16.66 -9.13
N PHE A 77 -23.25 -17.84 -9.22
CA PHE A 77 -23.97 -18.52 -8.16
C PHE A 77 -23.21 -19.76 -7.72
N PHE A 78 -23.13 -19.97 -6.41
CA PHE A 78 -22.55 -21.16 -5.79
C PHE A 78 -23.65 -21.97 -5.14
N ALA A 79 -24.08 -23.05 -5.79
CA ALA A 79 -25.06 -23.97 -5.24
C ALA A 79 -24.36 -25.07 -4.42
N THR A 80 -24.84 -25.35 -3.22
CA THR A 80 -24.40 -26.47 -2.38
C THR A 80 -25.60 -27.35 -2.09
N VAL A 81 -25.50 -28.64 -2.40
CA VAL A 81 -26.55 -29.65 -2.20
C VAL A 81 -26.11 -30.63 -1.13
N THR A 82 -26.95 -30.80 -0.11
CA THR A 82 -26.70 -31.71 1.01
C THR A 82 -27.92 -32.56 1.33
N GLU A 83 -27.70 -33.76 1.84
CA GLU A 83 -28.72 -34.59 2.49
C GLU A 83 -28.40 -34.61 3.99
N HIS A 84 -29.30 -34.09 4.83
CA HIS A 84 -29.09 -34.08 6.29
C HIS A 84 -27.73 -33.48 6.71
N GLY A 85 -27.23 -32.49 5.95
CA GLY A 85 -25.94 -31.83 6.17
C GLY A 85 -24.71 -32.54 5.56
N TYR A 86 -24.87 -33.68 4.90
CA TYR A 86 -23.79 -34.36 4.17
C TYR A 86 -23.80 -33.98 2.68
N PRO A 87 -22.63 -33.69 2.08
CA PRO A 87 -22.55 -33.29 0.68
C PRO A 87 -23.00 -34.41 -0.26
N VAL A 88 -23.83 -34.06 -1.26
CA VAL A 88 -24.33 -35.00 -2.27
C VAL A 88 -23.57 -34.81 -3.57
N ASN A 89 -22.75 -35.78 -3.93
CA ASN A 89 -21.98 -35.79 -5.18
C ASN A 89 -22.87 -36.25 -6.35
N GLY A 90 -22.82 -35.53 -7.47
CA GLY A 90 -23.56 -35.90 -8.69
C GLY A 90 -25.04 -35.52 -8.68
N SER A 91 -25.47 -34.63 -7.79
CA SER A 91 -26.80 -34.01 -7.87
C SER A 91 -26.85 -33.06 -9.05
N TYR A 92 -27.90 -33.16 -9.87
CA TYR A 92 -28.15 -32.23 -10.96
C TYR A 92 -28.88 -31.00 -10.45
N VAL A 93 -28.38 -29.80 -10.71
CA VAL A 93 -29.01 -28.54 -10.30
C VAL A 93 -29.41 -27.74 -11.53
N ASN A 94 -30.68 -27.34 -11.59
CA ASN A 94 -31.22 -26.53 -12.67
C ASN A 94 -31.69 -25.16 -12.15
N PHE A 95 -31.17 -24.10 -12.75
CA PHE A 95 -31.60 -22.73 -12.51
C PHE A 95 -32.66 -22.32 -13.54
N SER A 96 -33.72 -21.68 -13.07
CA SER A 96 -34.81 -21.17 -13.89
C SER A 96 -35.17 -19.76 -13.47
N SER A 97 -35.44 -18.90 -14.44
CA SER A 97 -35.82 -17.51 -14.25
C SER A 97 -37.28 -17.30 -14.67
N ASP A 98 -38.00 -16.40 -13.99
CA ASP A 98 -39.32 -15.92 -14.44
C ASP A 98 -39.23 -14.97 -15.66
N ALA A 99 -38.02 -14.58 -16.05
CA ALA A 99 -37.69 -13.88 -17.29
C ALA A 99 -36.64 -14.67 -18.11
N PRO A 100 -37.02 -15.79 -18.75
CA PRO A 100 -36.08 -16.69 -19.41
C PRO A 100 -35.44 -16.07 -20.67
N ASP A 101 -36.13 -15.15 -21.35
CA ASP A 101 -35.67 -14.56 -22.62
C ASP A 101 -34.43 -13.67 -22.46
N ILE A 102 -34.13 -13.24 -21.24
CA ILE A 102 -33.01 -12.34 -20.94
C ILE A 102 -31.87 -13.02 -20.18
N CYS A 103 -32.05 -14.26 -19.71
CA CYS A 103 -31.10 -14.96 -18.84
C CYS A 103 -30.44 -16.14 -19.55
N ILE A 104 -29.12 -16.17 -19.57
CA ILE A 104 -28.32 -17.30 -20.05
C ILE A 104 -27.60 -17.91 -18.86
N PHE A 105 -27.79 -19.21 -18.61
CA PHE A 105 -27.13 -19.94 -17.52
C PHE A 105 -26.08 -20.90 -18.08
N ASP A 106 -24.84 -20.68 -17.72
CA ASP A 106 -23.69 -21.53 -18.02
C ASP A 106 -23.31 -22.33 -16.78
N TYR A 107 -23.32 -23.66 -16.90
CA TYR A 107 -23.12 -24.58 -15.78
C TYR A 107 -21.73 -25.21 -15.84
N GLU A 108 -20.99 -25.17 -14.74
CA GLU A 108 -19.81 -26.03 -14.60
C GLU A 108 -20.22 -27.50 -14.46
N ASN A 109 -19.32 -28.42 -14.80
CA ASN A 109 -19.56 -29.87 -14.69
C ASN A 109 -20.90 -30.35 -15.29
N ASN A 110 -21.38 -29.69 -16.34
CA ASN A 110 -22.69 -29.96 -16.98
C ASN A 110 -23.88 -29.91 -16.00
N GLY A 111 -23.79 -29.12 -14.92
CA GLY A 111 -24.86 -28.96 -13.93
C GLY A 111 -24.85 -29.97 -12.79
N TYR A 112 -23.81 -30.82 -12.69
CA TYR A 112 -23.67 -31.82 -11.63
C TYR A 112 -22.75 -31.34 -10.51
N THR A 113 -23.13 -31.61 -9.25
CA THR A 113 -22.32 -31.28 -8.07
C THR A 113 -21.05 -32.14 -7.98
N ASP A 114 -19.99 -31.54 -7.43
CA ASP A 114 -18.72 -32.21 -7.14
C ASP A 114 -18.79 -33.10 -5.87
N CYS A 115 -17.65 -33.67 -5.46
CA CYS A 115 -17.58 -34.50 -4.25
C CYS A 115 -17.90 -33.76 -2.94
N ASP A 116 -17.83 -32.43 -2.94
CA ASP A 116 -18.20 -31.57 -1.82
C ASP A 116 -19.66 -31.10 -1.92
N GLY A 117 -20.43 -31.62 -2.89
CA GLY A 117 -21.83 -31.25 -3.12
C GLY A 117 -22.00 -29.86 -3.72
N LYS A 118 -20.95 -29.29 -4.33
CA LYS A 118 -20.95 -27.91 -4.84
C LYS A 118 -21.05 -27.86 -6.35
N LEU A 119 -21.67 -26.79 -6.83
CA LEU A 119 -21.78 -26.45 -8.24
C LEU A 119 -21.65 -24.93 -8.42
N ILE A 120 -20.95 -24.54 -9.47
CA ILE A 120 -20.83 -23.15 -9.91
C ILE A 120 -21.70 -22.95 -11.15
N VAL A 121 -22.52 -21.90 -11.12
CA VAL A 121 -23.39 -21.51 -12.25
C VAL A 121 -23.15 -20.03 -12.54
N GLN A 122 -22.82 -19.71 -13.79
CA GLN A 122 -22.71 -18.33 -14.25
C GLN A 122 -23.98 -17.94 -14.98
N MET A 123 -24.54 -16.79 -14.62
CA MET A 123 -25.69 -16.22 -15.29
C MET A 123 -25.30 -14.91 -15.97
N THR A 124 -25.56 -14.81 -17.27
CA THR A 124 -25.43 -13.56 -18.03
C THR A 124 -26.81 -13.04 -18.37
N VAL A 125 -27.06 -11.75 -18.12
CA VAL A 125 -28.38 -11.14 -18.33
C VAL A 125 -28.30 -9.99 -19.32
N TYR A 126 -29.21 -9.93 -20.29
CA TYR A 126 -29.30 -8.86 -21.28
C TYR A 126 -30.65 -8.14 -21.22
N SER A 127 -30.65 -6.86 -20.86
CA SER A 127 -31.86 -6.04 -20.80
C SER A 127 -31.60 -4.59 -21.21
N GLU A 128 -32.30 -4.11 -22.25
CA GLU A 128 -32.16 -2.73 -22.74
C GLU A 128 -32.72 -1.68 -21.78
N LYS A 129 -33.74 -2.03 -20.98
CA LYS A 129 -34.47 -1.08 -20.12
C LYS A 129 -34.25 -1.30 -18.63
N GLY A 130 -33.48 -2.32 -18.26
CA GLY A 130 -33.44 -2.85 -16.91
C GLY A 130 -34.73 -3.59 -16.53
N MET A 131 -34.63 -4.52 -15.58
CA MET A 131 -35.75 -5.35 -15.12
C MET A 131 -35.45 -5.87 -13.71
N ILE A 132 -36.52 -6.18 -12.97
CA ILE A 132 -36.43 -6.96 -11.73
C ILE A 132 -37.10 -8.30 -11.97
N PHE A 133 -36.41 -9.39 -11.64
CA PHE A 133 -36.87 -10.74 -11.89
C PHE A 133 -36.44 -11.70 -10.77
N ASN A 134 -37.02 -12.90 -10.73
CA ASN A 134 -36.73 -13.92 -9.72
C ASN A 134 -36.14 -15.17 -10.37
N ILE A 135 -35.31 -15.88 -9.61
CA ILE A 135 -34.69 -17.12 -10.02
C ILE A 135 -35.01 -18.21 -9.01
N SER A 136 -35.16 -19.43 -9.50
CA SER A 136 -35.24 -20.63 -8.66
C SER A 136 -34.16 -21.63 -9.06
N ALA A 137 -33.63 -22.34 -8.08
CA ALA A 137 -32.73 -23.46 -8.28
C ALA A 137 -33.39 -24.74 -7.75
N ASN A 138 -33.41 -25.78 -8.58
CA ASN A 138 -33.94 -27.09 -8.24
C ASN A 138 -32.81 -28.12 -8.28
N ALA A 139 -32.60 -28.86 -7.19
CA ALA A 139 -31.62 -29.95 -7.11
C ALA A 139 -32.31 -31.31 -7.22
N TYR A 140 -31.80 -32.20 -8.05
CA TYR A 140 -32.31 -33.54 -8.29
C TYR A 140 -31.21 -34.58 -8.09
N PHE A 141 -31.51 -35.65 -7.35
CA PHE A 141 -30.61 -36.78 -7.16
C PHE A 141 -31.43 -38.05 -6.94
N GLU A 142 -31.27 -39.06 -7.79
CA GLU A 142 -31.94 -40.36 -7.70
C GLU A 142 -33.44 -40.25 -7.33
N ASP A 143 -33.87 -40.97 -6.29
CA ASP A 143 -35.26 -41.02 -5.78
C ASP A 143 -35.55 -39.98 -4.70
N PHE A 144 -34.70 -38.96 -4.54
CA PHE A 144 -34.87 -37.93 -3.53
C PHE A 144 -35.96 -36.94 -3.92
N MET A 145 -36.64 -36.37 -2.92
CA MET A 145 -37.42 -35.15 -3.17
C MET A 145 -36.47 -34.02 -3.59
N PRO A 146 -36.82 -33.27 -4.65
CA PRO A 146 -35.95 -32.23 -5.15
C PRO A 146 -35.80 -31.10 -4.14
N GLY A 147 -34.58 -30.62 -3.98
CA GLY A 147 -34.30 -29.42 -3.21
C GLY A 147 -34.73 -28.19 -3.98
N TYR A 148 -35.29 -27.18 -3.31
CA TYR A 148 -35.75 -25.94 -3.92
C TYR A 148 -35.17 -24.72 -3.20
N TYR A 149 -34.62 -23.78 -3.98
CA TYR A 149 -34.16 -22.48 -3.48
C TYR A 149 -34.68 -21.35 -4.37
N GLU A 150 -35.22 -20.29 -3.77
CA GLU A 150 -35.76 -19.13 -4.49
C GLU A 150 -34.96 -17.87 -4.18
N ILE A 151 -34.53 -17.15 -5.22
CA ILE A 151 -33.83 -15.87 -5.16
C ILE A 151 -34.77 -14.79 -5.68
N LYS A 152 -35.08 -13.81 -4.84
CA LYS A 152 -36.04 -12.76 -5.16
C LYS A 152 -35.35 -11.45 -5.52
N GLN A 153 -35.99 -10.70 -6.42
CA GLN A 153 -35.67 -9.31 -6.73
C GLN A 153 -34.25 -9.05 -7.26
N ILE A 154 -33.80 -9.85 -8.23
CA ILE A 154 -32.55 -9.57 -8.94
C ILE A 154 -32.78 -8.37 -9.86
N THR A 155 -31.96 -7.33 -9.70
CA THR A 155 -32.09 -6.05 -10.40
C THR A 155 -31.06 -5.97 -11.53
N VAL A 156 -31.55 -5.81 -12.75
CA VAL A 156 -30.73 -5.57 -13.94
C VAL A 156 -30.73 -4.09 -14.26
N GLU A 157 -29.56 -3.48 -14.30
CA GLU A 157 -29.38 -2.13 -14.79
C GLU A 157 -29.20 -2.15 -16.32
N PRO A 158 -29.80 -1.21 -17.06
CA PRO A 158 -29.57 -1.10 -18.50
C PRO A 158 -28.07 -0.86 -18.78
N PRO A 159 -27.56 -1.26 -19.96
CA PRO A 159 -26.18 -0.95 -20.31
C PRO A 159 -26.02 0.58 -20.31
N ALA A 160 -24.96 1.09 -19.69
CA ALA A 160 -24.74 2.52 -19.61
C ALA A 160 -24.76 3.12 -21.03
N ASP A 161 -25.69 4.04 -21.28
CA ASP A 161 -25.75 4.78 -22.54
C ASP A 161 -24.36 5.39 -22.76
N MET A 162 -23.67 4.92 -23.80
CA MET A 162 -22.42 5.53 -24.24
C MET A 162 -22.79 6.94 -24.71
N ILE A 163 -22.66 7.92 -23.83
CA ILE A 163 -23.04 9.31 -24.08
C ILE A 163 -22.37 9.75 -25.38
N TYR A 164 -23.17 9.92 -26.43
CA TYR A 164 -22.68 10.29 -27.75
C TYR A 164 -22.00 11.66 -27.70
N ASN A 165 -20.77 11.68 -28.17
CA ASN A 165 -19.67 12.52 -27.71
C ASN A 165 -19.59 13.89 -28.43
N ASP A 166 -20.71 14.44 -28.90
CA ASP A 166 -20.69 15.67 -29.70
C ASP A 166 -20.42 16.89 -28.81
N ARG A 167 -21.13 17.03 -27.68
CA ARG A 167 -21.01 18.21 -26.83
C ARG A 167 -19.64 18.32 -26.13
N ILE A 168 -19.05 17.20 -25.75
CA ILE A 168 -17.72 17.17 -25.10
C ILE A 168 -16.61 17.52 -26.11
N SER A 169 -16.76 17.08 -27.37
CA SER A 169 -15.81 17.39 -28.45
C SER A 169 -15.78 18.90 -28.75
N TYR A 170 -16.93 19.58 -28.81
CA TYR A 170 -16.95 21.03 -29.07
C TYR A 170 -16.36 21.87 -27.93
N ILE A 171 -16.59 21.48 -26.66
CA ILE A 171 -16.03 22.21 -25.49
C ILE A 171 -14.51 22.11 -25.47
N SER A 172 -13.96 20.94 -25.77
CA SER A 172 -12.50 20.72 -25.80
C SER A 172 -11.82 21.44 -26.96
N ILE A 173 -12.42 21.43 -28.16
CA ILE A 173 -11.91 22.13 -29.34
C ILE A 173 -11.95 23.66 -29.14
N THR A 174 -13.04 24.20 -28.61
CA THR A 174 -13.18 25.65 -28.36
C THR A 174 -12.21 26.15 -27.29
N GLY A 175 -12.00 25.37 -26.22
CA GLY A 175 -10.99 25.69 -25.20
C GLY A 175 -9.56 25.72 -25.74
N LEU A 176 -9.21 24.77 -26.61
CA LEU A 176 -7.89 24.73 -27.25
C LEU A 176 -7.65 25.93 -28.17
N ILE A 177 -8.65 26.30 -28.97
CA ILE A 177 -8.57 27.48 -29.86
C ILE A 177 -8.39 28.76 -29.04
N ALA A 178 -9.13 28.91 -27.92
CA ALA A 178 -9.00 30.07 -27.05
C ALA A 178 -7.60 30.17 -26.42
N LEU A 179 -7.02 29.05 -25.99
CA LEU A 179 -5.65 29.02 -25.47
C LEU A 179 -4.61 29.38 -26.53
N LEU A 180 -4.76 28.89 -27.76
CA LEU A 180 -3.88 29.25 -28.87
C LEU A 180 -4.01 30.72 -29.26
N ALA A 181 -5.23 31.28 -29.22
CA ALA A 181 -5.47 32.70 -29.49
C ALA A 181 -4.87 33.59 -28.40
N ILE A 182 -4.97 33.23 -27.11
CA ILE A 182 -4.32 33.97 -26.03
C ILE A 182 -2.79 33.84 -26.15
N GLY A 183 -2.30 32.64 -26.41
CA GLY A 183 -0.87 32.35 -26.58
C GLY A 183 -0.24 32.97 -27.83
N SER A 184 -1.02 33.45 -28.80
CA SER A 184 -0.50 34.19 -29.97
C SER A 184 -0.35 35.69 -29.69
N THR A 185 -0.98 36.21 -28.64
CA THR A 185 -0.80 37.61 -28.21
C THR A 185 0.53 37.82 -27.50
N GLU A 186 1.09 39.02 -27.61
CA GLU A 186 2.34 39.40 -26.92
C GLU A 186 2.17 39.32 -25.39
N ALA A 187 1.02 39.77 -24.87
CA ALA A 187 0.69 39.69 -23.45
C ALA A 187 0.55 38.24 -22.95
N GLY A 188 -0.11 37.38 -23.72
CA GLY A 188 -0.28 35.96 -23.37
C GLY A 188 1.03 35.19 -23.42
N ARG A 189 1.88 35.43 -24.43
CA ARG A 189 3.24 34.88 -24.49
C ARG A 189 4.07 35.32 -23.29
N TYR A 190 4.06 36.61 -22.97
CA TYR A 190 4.83 37.14 -21.85
C TYR A 190 4.35 36.54 -20.51
N ALA A 191 3.04 36.47 -20.28
CA ALA A 191 2.46 35.87 -19.08
C ALA A 191 2.83 34.38 -18.95
N PHE A 192 2.76 33.62 -20.05
CA PHE A 192 3.16 32.22 -20.09
C PHE A 192 4.64 32.02 -19.76
N MET A 193 5.53 32.77 -20.42
CA MET A 193 6.98 32.70 -20.18
C MET A 193 7.32 33.07 -18.73
N LYS A 194 6.66 34.10 -18.18
CA LYS A 194 6.83 34.53 -16.78
C LYS A 194 6.38 33.44 -15.79
N SER A 195 5.24 32.80 -16.06
CA SER A 195 4.66 31.80 -15.17
C SER A 195 5.41 30.47 -15.22
N LEU A 196 5.89 30.05 -16.39
CA LEU A 196 6.51 28.74 -16.58
C LEU A 196 8.03 28.77 -16.37
N ILE A 197 8.71 29.76 -16.95
CA ILE A 197 10.17 29.74 -17.07
C ILE A 197 10.85 30.37 -15.87
N LEU A 198 10.34 31.47 -15.31
CA LEU A 198 11.00 32.12 -14.17
C LEU A 198 11.14 31.23 -12.92
N PRO A 199 10.09 30.54 -12.43
CA PRO A 199 10.25 29.69 -11.25
C PRO A 199 11.21 28.52 -11.53
N LEU A 200 11.16 27.94 -12.73
CA LEU A 200 12.01 26.82 -13.12
C LEU A 200 13.48 27.23 -13.31
N TYR A 201 13.73 28.35 -14.00
CA TYR A 201 15.06 28.90 -14.22
C TYR A 201 15.72 29.33 -12.91
N SER A 202 14.95 29.93 -11.99
CA SER A 202 15.48 30.34 -10.68
C SER A 202 15.88 29.16 -9.80
N ARG A 203 15.18 28.02 -9.90
CA ARG A 203 15.52 26.79 -9.18
C ARG A 203 16.76 26.12 -9.79
N LEU A 204 16.74 25.88 -11.11
CA LEU A 204 17.86 25.27 -11.83
C LEU A 204 19.17 26.04 -11.64
N LYS A 205 19.14 27.38 -11.71
CA LYS A 205 20.35 28.21 -11.52
C LYS A 205 20.88 28.14 -10.09
N LYS A 206 20.01 28.04 -9.08
CA LYS A 206 20.45 27.93 -7.68
C LYS A 206 21.14 26.59 -7.42
N ASP A 207 20.58 25.51 -7.94
CA ASP A 207 21.13 24.16 -7.77
C ASP A 207 22.49 24.05 -8.48
N ASP A 208 22.59 24.57 -9.70
CA ASP A 208 23.86 24.60 -10.45
C ASP A 208 24.93 25.44 -9.74
N LEU A 209 24.57 26.65 -9.26
CA LEU A 209 25.49 27.48 -8.49
C LEU A 209 25.95 26.82 -7.18
N LEU A 210 25.05 26.14 -6.47
CA LEU A 210 25.36 25.40 -5.26
C LEU A 210 26.31 24.24 -5.57
N ASP A 211 26.03 23.47 -6.62
CA ASP A 211 26.86 22.35 -7.07
C ASP A 211 28.27 22.81 -7.44
N HIS A 212 28.40 23.93 -8.16
CA HIS A 212 29.69 24.53 -8.49
C HIS A 212 30.45 25.00 -7.24
N PHE A 213 29.77 25.62 -6.27
CA PHE A 213 30.37 26.08 -5.03
C PHE A 213 30.85 24.92 -4.14
N VAL A 214 29.99 23.91 -3.92
CA VAL A 214 30.32 22.73 -3.11
C VAL A 214 31.42 21.91 -3.78
N ARG A 215 31.38 21.73 -5.11
CA ARG A 215 32.44 21.06 -5.86
C ARG A 215 33.78 21.78 -5.74
N GLY A 216 33.78 23.12 -5.79
CA GLY A 216 34.96 23.94 -5.55
C GLY A 216 35.53 23.79 -4.14
N GLN A 217 34.67 23.76 -3.12
CA GLN A 217 35.09 23.51 -1.73
C GLN A 217 35.72 22.14 -1.53
N ILE A 218 35.10 21.08 -2.08
CA ILE A 218 35.63 19.71 -2.03
C ILE A 218 37.01 19.65 -2.68
N TYR A 219 37.16 20.24 -3.87
CA TYR A 219 38.43 20.30 -4.57
C TYR A 219 39.50 21.05 -3.76
N GLY A 220 39.19 22.24 -3.23
CA GLY A 220 40.11 23.02 -2.40
C GLY A 220 40.49 22.30 -1.10
N TYR A 221 39.57 21.56 -0.51
CA TYR A 221 39.84 20.73 0.66
C TYR A 221 40.82 19.59 0.35
N ILE A 222 40.61 18.86 -0.75
CA ILE A 222 41.53 17.78 -1.17
C ILE A 222 42.90 18.32 -1.55
N MET A 223 42.96 19.54 -2.10
CA MET A 223 44.23 20.21 -2.42
C MET A 223 45.04 20.54 -1.17
N SER A 224 44.36 20.98 -0.11
CA SER A 224 44.99 21.33 1.18
C SER A 224 45.26 20.11 2.07
N HIS A 225 44.48 19.02 1.92
CA HIS A 225 44.59 17.79 2.70
C HIS A 225 44.61 16.55 1.78
N PRO A 226 45.70 16.32 1.02
CA PRO A 226 45.78 15.16 0.14
C PRO A 226 45.79 13.83 0.91
N GLY A 227 45.03 12.85 0.42
CA GLY A 227 44.90 11.54 1.04
C GLY A 227 43.81 11.44 2.10
N GLU A 228 42.94 12.44 2.20
CA GLU A 228 41.82 12.42 3.12
C GLU A 228 40.76 11.38 2.78
N HIS A 229 40.07 10.94 3.82
CA HIS A 229 39.05 9.90 3.74
C HIS A 229 37.67 10.50 3.47
N TYR A 230 36.84 9.74 2.77
CA TYR A 230 35.46 10.13 2.46
C TYR A 230 34.69 10.70 3.66
N ASN A 231 34.73 10.02 4.82
CA ASN A 231 33.99 10.45 6.01
C ASN A 231 34.55 11.74 6.64
N HIS A 232 35.86 11.97 6.57
CA HIS A 232 36.46 13.21 7.05
C HIS A 232 36.12 14.39 6.14
N ILE A 233 36.20 14.22 4.82
CA ILE A 233 35.77 15.25 3.85
C ILE A 233 34.30 15.61 4.09
N LYS A 234 33.45 14.59 4.28
CA LYS A 234 32.03 14.76 4.59
C LYS A 234 31.79 15.59 5.85
N MET A 235 32.43 15.20 6.95
CA MET A 235 32.27 15.85 8.24
C MET A 235 32.82 17.28 8.23
N LYS A 236 33.96 17.49 7.58
CA LYS A 236 34.65 18.79 7.59
C LYS A 236 33.97 19.84 6.71
N LEU A 237 33.33 19.41 5.62
CA LEU A 237 32.61 20.29 4.70
C LEU A 237 31.09 20.30 4.94
N ASP A 238 30.59 19.57 5.94
CA ASP A 238 29.17 19.43 6.28
C ASP A 238 28.27 19.11 5.06
N VAL A 239 28.72 18.15 4.25
CA VAL A 239 28.03 17.74 3.02
C VAL A 239 27.35 16.38 3.19
N THR A 240 26.23 16.15 2.50
CA THR A 240 25.53 14.86 2.56
C THR A 240 26.29 13.77 1.82
N ASN A 241 26.00 12.49 2.13
CA ASN A 241 26.61 11.36 1.43
C ASN A 241 26.32 11.38 -0.09
N GLY A 242 25.11 11.73 -0.52
CA GLY A 242 24.78 11.78 -1.94
C GLY A 242 25.57 12.86 -2.68
N THR A 243 25.57 14.08 -2.11
CA THR A 243 26.25 15.26 -2.65
C THR A 243 27.76 15.04 -2.76
N LEU A 244 28.40 14.53 -1.70
CA LEU A 244 29.84 14.28 -1.70
C LEU A 244 30.24 13.21 -2.73
N SER A 245 29.50 12.09 -2.77
CA SER A 245 29.74 11.03 -3.75
C SER A 245 29.62 11.52 -5.19
N HIS A 246 28.58 12.31 -5.48
CA HIS A 246 28.36 12.91 -6.79
C HIS A 246 29.52 13.82 -7.20
N HIS A 247 29.90 14.78 -6.36
CA HIS A 247 30.97 15.73 -6.69
C HIS A 247 32.36 15.08 -6.74
N LEU A 248 32.68 14.12 -5.87
CA LEU A 248 33.94 13.38 -5.94
C LEU A 248 34.04 12.58 -7.23
N ARG A 249 32.95 11.94 -7.67
CA ARG A 249 32.90 11.25 -8.97
C ARG A 249 33.09 12.24 -10.12
N ALA A 250 32.44 13.41 -10.08
CA ALA A 250 32.60 14.43 -11.11
C ALA A 250 34.04 14.96 -11.18
N LEU A 251 34.66 15.26 -10.03
CA LEU A 251 36.06 15.71 -9.95
C LEU A 251 37.04 14.63 -10.41
N GLU A 252 36.78 13.37 -10.08
CA GLU A 252 37.59 12.21 -10.51
C GLU A 252 37.48 12.00 -12.02
N PHE A 253 36.26 12.06 -12.57
CA PHE A 253 36.00 11.94 -14.01
C PHE A 253 36.63 13.08 -14.82
N GLN A 254 36.57 14.31 -14.31
CA GLN A 254 37.18 15.49 -14.93
C GLN A 254 38.70 15.55 -14.76
N GLY A 255 39.31 14.59 -14.05
CA GLY A 255 40.76 14.51 -13.87
C GLY A 255 41.34 15.55 -12.92
N PHE A 256 40.53 16.17 -12.06
CA PHE A 256 41.02 17.10 -11.03
C PHE A 256 41.56 16.37 -9.80
N ILE A 257 40.97 15.23 -9.48
CA ILE A 257 41.40 14.36 -8.38
C ILE A 257 41.53 12.91 -8.88
N LYS A 258 42.21 12.11 -8.10
CA LYS A 258 42.25 10.65 -8.22
C LYS A 258 42.02 10.01 -6.87
N SER A 259 41.53 8.78 -6.89
CA SER A 259 41.38 8.00 -5.67
C SER A 259 42.31 6.80 -5.61
N GLN A 260 42.64 6.41 -4.38
CA GLN A 260 43.35 5.17 -4.10
C GLN A 260 42.67 4.44 -2.95
N ARG A 261 42.54 3.13 -3.08
CA ARG A 261 42.10 2.28 -1.99
C ARG A 261 43.27 2.09 -1.02
N ASP A 262 43.04 2.45 0.24
CA ASP A 262 43.94 2.23 1.37
C ASP A 262 43.22 1.34 2.40
N GLY A 263 43.53 0.04 2.35
CA GLY A 263 42.79 -0.97 3.11
C GLY A 263 41.29 -1.01 2.76
N THR A 264 40.44 -0.77 3.76
CA THR A 264 38.97 -0.72 3.62
C THR A 264 38.48 0.64 3.11
N TYR A 265 39.30 1.68 3.17
CA TYR A 265 38.87 3.06 2.90
C TYR A 265 39.35 3.56 1.53
N LYS A 266 38.62 4.54 0.99
CA LYS A 266 38.96 5.25 -0.26
C LYS A 266 39.52 6.62 0.12
N ARG A 267 40.74 6.90 -0.31
CA ARG A 267 41.43 8.19 -0.13
C ARG A 267 41.44 8.98 -1.43
N PHE A 268 41.41 10.31 -1.33
CA PHE A 268 41.38 11.21 -2.48
C PHE A 268 42.61 12.12 -2.52
N TYR A 269 43.18 12.28 -3.71
CA TYR A 269 44.40 13.05 -3.94
C TYR A 269 44.23 13.96 -5.16
N PRO A 270 44.91 15.11 -5.23
CA PRO A 270 45.06 15.86 -6.48
C PRO A 270 45.72 14.98 -7.56
N THR A 271 45.28 15.10 -8.81
CA THR A 271 45.75 14.26 -9.93
C THR A 271 47.27 14.32 -10.11
N ASP A 272 47.85 15.51 -9.99
CA ASP A 272 49.28 15.76 -10.24
C ASP A 272 50.17 15.34 -9.07
N MET A 273 49.59 15.01 -7.91
CA MET A 273 50.37 14.62 -6.74
C MET A 273 50.89 13.18 -6.91
N LYS A 274 52.20 12.96 -6.75
CA LYS A 274 52.73 11.61 -6.59
C LYS A 274 52.21 11.06 -5.27
N ILE A 275 51.33 10.07 -5.34
CA ILE A 275 50.83 9.40 -4.13
C ILE A 275 52.05 8.79 -3.45
N PRO A 276 52.31 9.09 -2.15
CA PRO A 276 53.41 8.48 -1.43
C PRO A 276 53.27 6.96 -1.55
N ARG A 277 54.16 6.34 -2.32
CA ARG A 277 54.32 4.88 -2.32
C ARG A 277 55.01 4.54 -1.02
N THR A 278 54.31 4.65 0.10
CA THR A 278 54.80 4.08 1.35
C THR A 278 54.71 2.57 1.14
N LYS A 279 55.83 1.96 0.73
CA LYS A 279 56.06 0.52 0.93
C LYS A 279 56.12 0.30 2.44
N GLY A 280 54.96 0.25 3.07
CA GLY A 280 54.83 0.21 4.51
C GLY A 280 53.36 0.26 4.85
N ILE A 281 52.99 -0.56 5.83
CA ILE A 281 51.68 -0.50 6.46
C ILE A 281 51.43 0.94 6.92
N GLN A 282 50.39 1.59 6.38
CA GLN A 282 49.93 2.87 6.92
C GLN A 282 48.96 2.61 8.07
N LEU A 283 49.42 2.91 9.28
CA LEU A 283 48.60 2.82 10.49
C LEU A 283 47.75 4.08 10.62
N SER A 284 46.52 3.93 11.11
CA SER A 284 45.68 5.09 11.45
C SER A 284 46.25 5.85 12.65
N ASP A 285 45.85 7.12 12.83
CA ASP A 285 46.26 7.92 14.00
C ASP A 285 45.93 7.20 15.32
N LEU A 286 44.78 6.51 15.36
CA LEU A 286 44.39 5.67 16.49
C LEU A 286 45.35 4.49 16.69
N GLN A 287 45.75 3.81 15.62
CA GLN A 287 46.70 2.69 15.70
C GLN A 287 48.09 3.17 16.13
N LEU A 288 48.53 4.34 15.66
CA LEU A 288 49.76 4.99 16.12
C LEU A 288 49.68 5.32 17.62
N GLY A 289 48.57 5.90 18.09
CA GLY A 289 48.34 6.15 19.52
C GLY A 289 48.37 4.87 20.37
N ILE A 290 47.72 3.80 19.90
CA ILE A 290 47.78 2.48 20.54
C ILE A 290 49.21 1.95 20.61
N LEU A 291 49.99 2.07 19.52
CA LEU A 291 51.39 1.63 19.49
C LEU A 291 52.27 2.44 20.45
N ASP A 292 52.10 3.76 20.49
CA ASP A 292 52.87 4.62 21.39
C ASP A 292 52.53 4.32 22.86
N THR A 293 51.25 4.05 23.16
CA THR A 293 50.83 3.59 24.48
C THR A 293 51.47 2.24 24.87
N ILE A 294 51.61 1.31 23.93
CA ILE A 294 52.28 0.01 24.18
C ILE A 294 53.80 0.19 24.32
N ARG A 295 54.43 1.08 23.53
CA ARG A 295 55.86 1.41 23.67
C ARG A 295 56.18 2.03 25.01
N GLN A 296 55.33 2.92 25.50
CA GLN A 296 55.48 3.56 26.82
C GLN A 296 55.16 2.62 27.98
N SER A 297 54.34 1.60 27.77
CA SER A 297 53.91 0.65 28.80
C SER A 297 53.81 -0.78 28.24
N PRO A 298 54.94 -1.47 28.01
CA PRO A 298 54.94 -2.83 27.49
C PRO A 298 54.14 -3.78 28.39
N GLY A 299 53.29 -4.63 27.80
CA GLY A 299 52.39 -5.50 28.56
C GLY A 299 51.13 -4.81 29.09
N ILE A 300 50.80 -3.60 28.62
CA ILE A 300 49.51 -2.97 28.93
C ILE A 300 48.34 -3.83 28.42
N SER A 301 47.27 -3.92 29.21
CA SER A 301 46.08 -4.68 28.85
C SER A 301 45.13 -3.87 27.97
N GLN A 302 44.29 -4.56 27.20
CA GLN A 302 43.26 -3.93 26.36
C GLN A 302 42.36 -2.94 27.11
N LYS A 303 41.98 -3.25 28.37
CA LYS A 303 41.14 -2.38 29.20
C LYS A 303 41.87 -1.08 29.56
N GLU A 304 43.16 -1.16 29.84
CA GLU A 304 43.98 -0.01 30.19
C GLU A 304 44.23 0.87 28.96
N ILE A 305 44.45 0.28 27.79
CA ILE A 305 44.54 1.02 26.51
C ILE A 305 43.23 1.76 26.22
N ALA A 306 42.08 1.08 26.36
CA ALA A 306 40.76 1.70 26.15
C ALA A 306 40.53 2.90 27.07
N THR A 307 40.96 2.78 28.33
CA THR A 307 40.84 3.86 29.32
C THR A 307 41.76 5.04 28.99
N ARG A 308 42.99 4.77 28.53
CA ARG A 308 43.99 5.80 28.22
C ARG A 308 43.67 6.56 26.93
N GLU A 309 43.24 5.85 25.89
CA GLU A 309 42.93 6.42 24.58
C GLU A 309 41.50 6.98 24.47
N GLY A 310 40.67 6.80 25.52
CA GLY A 310 39.29 7.31 25.54
C GLY A 310 38.36 6.65 24.52
N ILE A 311 38.62 5.40 24.13
CA ILE A 311 37.83 4.65 23.14
C ILE A 311 37.26 3.34 23.68
N SER A 312 36.26 2.77 22.99
CA SER A 312 35.60 1.55 23.42
C SER A 312 36.56 0.34 23.42
N GLN A 313 36.40 -0.55 24.40
CA GLN A 313 37.20 -1.78 24.49
C GLN A 313 37.08 -2.63 23.22
N GLN A 314 35.92 -2.64 22.57
CA GLN A 314 35.68 -3.33 21.31
C GLN A 314 36.53 -2.74 20.17
N SER A 315 36.61 -1.41 20.05
CA SER A 315 37.45 -0.75 19.05
C SER A 315 38.93 -1.04 19.28
N VAL A 316 39.38 -1.02 20.54
CA VAL A 316 40.74 -1.44 20.91
C VAL A 316 40.98 -2.91 20.53
N SER A 317 40.03 -3.81 20.84
CA SER A 317 40.14 -5.24 20.51
C SER A 317 40.38 -5.47 19.03
N TYR A 318 39.62 -4.77 18.20
CA TYR A 318 39.69 -4.88 16.75
C TYR A 318 41.05 -4.41 16.24
N ASN A 319 41.50 -3.23 16.68
CA ASN A 319 42.78 -2.66 16.27
C ASN A 319 43.97 -3.50 16.75
N LEU A 320 43.97 -3.99 17.99
CA LEU A 320 45.01 -4.88 18.50
C LEU A 320 45.08 -6.20 17.71
N SER A 321 43.93 -6.79 17.37
CA SER A 321 43.89 -8.02 16.57
C SER A 321 44.43 -7.80 15.15
N LEU A 322 44.21 -6.61 14.60
CA LEU A 322 44.71 -6.21 13.28
C LEU A 322 46.23 -6.01 13.32
N LEU A 323 46.74 -5.28 14.31
CA LEU A 323 48.18 -5.04 14.52
C LEU A 323 48.97 -6.34 14.78
N VAL A 324 48.40 -7.28 15.54
CA VAL A 324 48.98 -8.62 15.73
C VAL A 324 49.00 -9.41 14.42
N ARG A 325 47.90 -9.41 13.66
CA ARG A 325 47.84 -10.09 12.35
C ARG A 325 48.85 -9.53 11.35
N MET A 326 49.18 -8.26 11.49
CA MET A 326 50.13 -7.55 10.63
C MET A 326 51.59 -7.74 11.07
N GLY A 327 51.84 -8.50 12.15
CA GLY A 327 53.18 -8.77 12.66
C GLY A 327 53.83 -7.60 13.40
N ILE A 328 53.06 -6.54 13.72
CA ILE A 328 53.57 -5.34 14.39
C ILE A 328 53.59 -5.52 15.92
N LEU A 329 52.64 -6.30 16.45
CA LEU A 329 52.53 -6.60 17.87
C LEU A 329 52.56 -8.10 18.12
N ASP A 330 53.19 -8.49 19.22
CA ASP A 330 53.04 -9.81 19.82
C ASP A 330 52.03 -9.78 20.95
N SER A 331 51.38 -10.92 21.19
CA SER A 331 50.47 -11.08 22.32
C SER A 331 50.80 -12.31 23.15
N THR A 332 50.88 -12.13 24.45
CA THR A 332 51.07 -13.21 25.42
C THR A 332 49.87 -13.28 26.34
N LYS A 333 49.45 -14.50 26.69
CA LYS A 333 48.38 -14.72 27.65
C LYS A 333 48.97 -14.83 29.06
N GLU A 334 48.59 -13.92 29.94
CA GLU A 334 48.95 -13.95 31.36
C GLU A 334 47.65 -14.12 32.18
N GLY A 335 47.40 -15.35 32.61
CA GLY A 335 46.12 -15.74 33.22
C GLY A 335 44.95 -15.59 32.25
N ILE A 336 43.98 -14.74 32.60
CA ILE A 336 42.78 -14.46 31.77
C ILE A 336 43.02 -13.30 30.78
N ARG A 337 44.05 -12.48 31.01
CA ARG A 337 44.29 -11.24 30.25
C ARG A 337 45.33 -11.46 29.15
N LYS A 338 45.11 -10.79 28.01
CA LYS A 338 46.13 -10.67 26.96
C LYS A 338 46.98 -9.43 27.23
N ARG A 339 48.29 -9.62 27.13
CA ARG A 339 49.34 -8.62 27.23
C ARG A 339 49.93 -8.41 25.84
N TYR A 340 50.20 -7.16 25.47
CA TYR A 340 50.67 -6.80 24.13
C TYR A 340 52.06 -6.19 24.20
N PHE A 341 52.91 -6.58 23.25
CA PHE A 341 54.31 -6.17 23.14
C PHE A 341 54.61 -5.79 21.69
N MET A 342 55.61 -4.93 21.48
CA MET A 342 56.14 -4.68 20.13
C MET A 342 56.78 -5.96 19.59
N SER A 343 56.47 -6.33 18.35
CA SER A 343 57.11 -7.46 17.68
C SER A 343 58.59 -7.17 17.43
N SER A 344 59.44 -8.18 17.63
CA SER A 344 60.89 -8.07 17.39
C SER A 344 61.28 -8.07 15.90
N GLU A 345 60.32 -8.32 15.01
CA GLU A 345 60.52 -8.41 13.55
C GLU A 345 59.96 -7.20 12.78
N ALA A 346 59.47 -6.16 13.48
CA ALA A 346 58.71 -5.04 12.92
C ALA A 346 59.53 -3.80 12.54
#